data_AF-A0A7Z9ML51-F1
#
_entry.id   AF-A0A7Z9ML51-F1
#
_cell.length_a   1.000
_cell.length_b   1.000
_cell.length_c   1.000
_cell.angle_alpha   90.00
_cell.angle_beta   90.00
_cell.angle_gamma   90.00
#
_symmetry.space_group_name_H-M   'P 1'
#
loop_
_entity.id
_entity.type
_entity.pdbx_description
1 polymer ?
#
loop_
_entity_poly.entity_id
_entity_poly.type
_entity_poly.pdbx_seq_one_letter_code
_entity_poly.pdbx_strand_id
1 'polypeptide(L)' 'MLPIAVPAAATLGLPLAPFVAATLSGGIFGDHCSPISDTTIISSMAAATDHIDHVRTQLPYALVGGAIATLCFGLLGATL' A
#
# COMPACT_ATOMS: atom_id res chain seq x y z
N MET A 1 8.90 6.19 0.86
CA MET A 1 9.55 5.23 -0.06
C MET A 1 9.91 5.82 -1.42
N LEU A 2 9.18 6.83 -1.95
CA LEU A 2 9.50 7.46 -3.25
C LEU A 2 10.94 8.00 -3.36
N PRO A 3 11.52 8.66 -2.33
CA PRO A 3 12.89 9.15 -2.39
C PRO A 3 13.95 8.06 -2.56
N ILE A 4 13.59 6.78 -2.35
CA ILE A 4 14.48 5.64 -2.52
C ILE A 4 14.18 4.94 -3.85
N ALA A 5 12.91 4.66 -4.13
CA ALA A 5 12.48 3.89 -5.30
C ALA A 5 12.78 4.61 -6.63
N VAL A 6 12.59 5.93 -6.72
CA VAL A 6 12.80 6.68 -7.96
C VAL A 6 14.29 6.76 -8.34
N PRO A 7 15.21 7.15 -7.43
CA PRO A 7 16.64 7.11 -7.75
C PRO A 7 17.14 5.70 -8.07
N ALA A 8 16.67 4.67 -7.36
CA ALA A 8 17.07 3.28 -7.64
C ALA A 8 16.72 2.86 -9.08
N ALA A 9 15.48 3.11 -9.52
CA ALA A 9 15.05 2.83 -10.89
C ALA A 9 15.87 3.62 -11.92
N ALA A 10 16.13 4.90 -11.65
CA ALA A 10 16.93 5.76 -12.53
C ALA A 10 18.38 5.25 -12.67
N THR A 11 19.01 4.82 -11.57
CA THR A 11 20.38 4.29 -11.59
C THR A 11 20.51 2.96 -12.34
N LEU A 12 19.43 2.17 -12.38
CA LEU A 12 19.38 0.88 -13.08
C LEU A 12 18.91 1.02 -14.54
N GLY A 13 18.56 2.22 -14.99
CA GLY A 13 18.02 2.44 -16.34
C GLY A 13 16.63 1.82 -16.56
N LEU A 14 15.90 1.55 -15.47
CA LEU A 14 14.60 0.90 -15.50
C LEU A 14 13.45 1.92 -15.64
N PRO A 15 12.29 1.53 -16.18
CA PRO A 15 11.14 2.41 -16.27
C PRO A 15 10.68 2.86 -14.87
N LEU A 16 10.51 4.18 -14.69
CA LEU A 16 10.16 4.77 -13.39
C LEU A 16 8.72 4.45 -12.94
N ALA A 17 7.80 4.34 -13.91
CA ALA A 17 6.37 4.18 -13.65
C ALA A 17 6.03 3.01 -12.68
N PRO A 18 6.53 1.77 -12.88
CA PRO A 18 6.23 0.67 -11.96
C PRO A 18 6.78 0.86 -10.54
N PHE A 19 7.95 1.51 -10.39
CA PHE A 19 8.54 1.78 -9.07
C PHE A 19 7.72 2.81 -8.29
N VAL A 20 7.26 3.88 -8.98
CA VAL A 20 6.36 4.88 -8.39
C VAL A 20 5.01 4.24 -8.03
N ALA A 21 4.43 3.46 -8.95
CA ALA A 21 3.15 2.78 -8.73
C ALA A 21 3.22 1.83 -7.53
N ALA A 22 4.21 0.94 -7.49
CA ALA A 22 4.39 -0.02 -6.39
C ALA A 22 4.57 0.69 -5.04
N THR A 23 5.34 1.78 -5.03
CA THR A 23 5.59 2.57 -3.83
C THR A 23 4.32 3.25 -3.31
N LEU A 24 3.53 3.86 -4.19
CA LEU A 24 2.28 4.50 -3.83
C LEU A 24 1.25 3.47 -3.35
N SER A 25 1.12 2.35 -4.04
CA SER A 25 0.23 1.25 -3.65
C SER A 25 0.56 0.70 -2.26
N GLY A 26 1.85 0.47 -1.97
CA GLY A 26 2.28 0.03 -0.63
C GLY A 26 2.02 1.07 0.46
N GLY A 27 2.19 2.36 0.15
CA GLY A 27 1.85 3.45 1.07
C GLY A 27 0.36 3.51 1.41
N ILE A 28 -0.51 3.40 0.40
CA ILE A 28 -1.98 3.37 0.58
C ILE A 28 -2.41 2.15 1.40
N PHE A 29 -1.85 0.97 1.10
CA PHE A 29 -2.11 -0.24 1.87
C PHE A 29 -1.73 -0.06 3.35
N GLY A 30 -0.55 0.51 3.62
CA GLY A 30 -0.08 0.77 4.98
C GLY A 30 -0.96 1.77 5.73
N ASP A 31 -1.39 2.85 5.07
CA ASP A 31 -2.31 3.85 5.63
C ASP A 31 -3.63 3.21 6.07
N HIS A 32 -4.24 2.41 5.18
CA HIS A 32 -5.53 1.75 5.43
C HIS A 32 -5.46 0.67 6.52
N CYS A 33 -4.34 -0.02 6.66
CA CYS A 33 -4.17 -1.06 7.69
C CYS A 33 -3.71 -0.50 9.04
N SER A 34 -3.30 0.76 9.10
CA SER A 34 -2.71 1.35 10.30
C SER A 34 -3.79 1.80 11.30
N PRO A 35 -3.78 1.31 12.55
CA PRO A 35 -4.69 1.76 13.61
C PRO A 35 -4.33 3.14 14.18
N ILE A 36 -3.32 3.80 13.63
CA ILE A 36 -2.92 5.15 14.02
C ILE A 36 -3.02 6.15 12.87
N SER A 37 -3.52 5.72 11.70
CA SER A 37 -3.73 6.64 10.60
C SER A 37 -4.96 7.53 10.83
N ASP A 38 -4.81 8.82 10.55
CA ASP A 38 -5.89 9.82 10.62
C ASP A 38 -7.10 9.40 9.76
N THR A 39 -6.85 8.83 8.58
CA THR A 39 -7.93 8.38 7.67
C THR A 39 -8.69 7.19 8.25
N THR A 40 -7.98 6.24 8.86
CA THR A 40 -8.58 5.08 9.55
C THR A 40 -9.37 5.51 10.79
N ILE A 41 -8.85 6.45 11.57
CA ILE A 41 -9.55 7.02 12.74
C ILE A 41 -10.85 7.68 12.29
N ILE A 42 -10.79 8.59 11.30
CA ILE A 42 -11.98 9.29 10.79
C ILE A 42 -12.97 8.30 10.16
N SER A 43 -12.50 7.29 9.44
CA SER A 43 -13.37 6.27 8.81
C SER A 43 -14.11 5.44 9.85
N SER A 44 -13.45 5.03 10.94
CA SER A 44 -14.08 4.29 12.03
C SER A 44 -15.13 5.12 12.78
N MET A 45 -14.85 6.42 13.00
CA MET A 45 -15.80 7.36 13.60
C MET A 45 -17.02 7.58 12.69
N ALA A 46 -16.81 7.74 11.38
CA ALA A 46 -17.90 7.90 10.41
C ALA A 46 -18.77 6.64 10.28
N ALA A 47 -18.17 5.46 10.46
CA ALA A 47 -18.87 4.18 10.48
C ALA A 47 -19.59 3.90 11.82
N ALA A 48 -19.40 4.75 12.84
CA ALA A 48 -19.92 4.56 14.20
C ALA A 48 -19.56 3.19 14.82
N THR A 49 -18.36 2.70 14.52
CA THR A 49 -17.83 1.42 15.03
C THR A 49 -16.67 1.66 16.00
N ASP A 50 -16.39 0.69 16.87
CA ASP A 50 -15.13 0.71 17.62
C ASP A 50 -13.93 0.71 16.66
N HIS A 51 -12.92 1.51 16.99
CA HIS A 51 -11.78 1.73 16.11
C HIS A 51 -11.00 0.45 15.81
N ILE A 52 -10.75 -0.38 16.83
CA ILE A 52 -9.97 -1.61 16.65
C ILE A 52 -10.79 -2.67 15.91
N ASP A 53 -12.10 -2.71 16.12
CA ASP A 53 -12.99 -3.60 15.36
C ASP A 53 -13.10 -3.19 13.89
N HIS A 54 -13.13 -1.88 13.60
CA HIS A 54 -13.03 -1.36 12.23
C HIS A 54 -11.76 -1.88 11.56
N VAL A 55 -10.59 -1.67 12.18
CA VAL A 55 -9.31 -2.13 11.63
C VAL A 55 -9.29 -3.63 11.42
N ARG A 56 -9.72 -4.42 12.41
CA ARG A 56 -9.75 -5.89 12.33
C ARG A 56 -10.64 -6.41 11.21
N THR A 57 -11.79 -5.77 10.97
CA THR A 57 -12.71 -6.21 9.92
C THR A 57 -12.25 -5.78 8.53
N GLN A 58 -11.53 -4.65 8.40
CA GLN A 58 -10.95 -4.22 7.12
C GLN A 58 -9.68 -4.97 6.72
N LEU A 59 -8.87 -5.40 7.70
CA LEU A 59 -7.56 -6.00 7.45
C LEU A 59 -7.59 -7.23 6.51
N PRO A 60 -8.55 -8.17 6.60
CA PRO A 60 -8.64 -9.28 5.65
C PRO A 60 -8.79 -8.82 4.19
N TYR A 61 -9.61 -7.80 3.93
CA TYR A 61 -9.80 -7.25 2.58
C TYR A 61 -8.54 -6.55 2.08
N ALA A 62 -7.92 -5.75 2.96
CA ALA A 62 -6.68 -5.07 2.64
C ALA A 62 -5.55 -6.06 2.32
N LEU A 63 -5.44 -7.16 3.09
CA LEU A 63 -4.45 -8.22 2.87
C LEU A 63 -4.65 -8.94 1.54
N VAL A 64 -5.89 -9.20 1.12
CA VAL A 64 -6.16 -9.79 -0.20
C VAL A 64 -5.67 -8.85 -1.31
N GLY A 65 -6.02 -7.56 -1.25
CA GLY A 65 -5.56 -6.58 -2.22
C GLY A 65 -4.04 -6.40 -2.21
N GLY A 66 -3.45 -6.34 -1.02
CA GLY A 66 -2.00 -6.25 -0.82
C GLY A 66 -1.27 -7.44 -1.41
N ALA A 67 -1.74 -8.67 -1.16
CA ALA A 67 -1.14 -9.87 -1.71
C ALA A 67 -1.19 -9.90 -3.24
N ILE A 68 -2.34 -9.56 -3.85
CA ILE A 68 -2.48 -9.47 -5.31
C ILE A 68 -1.52 -8.43 -5.88
N ALA A 69 -1.47 -7.23 -5.28
CA ALA A 69 -0.57 -6.16 -5.72
C ALA A 69 0.90 -6.58 -5.61
N THR A 70 1.30 -7.20 -4.49
CA THR A 70 2.66 -7.72 -4.30
C THR A 70 3.04 -8.74 -5.37
N LEU A 71 2.14 -9.68 -5.69
CA LEU A 71 2.38 -10.66 -6.75
C LEU A 71 2.53 -9.99 -8.12
N CYS A 72 1.62 -9.08 -8.48
CA CYS A 72 1.67 -8.38 -9.77
C CYS A 72 2.94 -7.53 -9.92
N PHE A 73 3.31 -6.74 -8.91
CA PHE A 73 4.53 -5.93 -8.96
C PHE A 73 5.79 -6.80 -8.90
N GLY A 74 5.77 -7.90 -8.16
CA GLY A 74 6.87 -8.87 -8.12
C GLY A 74 7.10 -9.54 -9.47
N LEU A 75 6.04 -9.98 -10.14
CA LEU A 75 6.11 -10.55 -11.49
C LEU A 75 6.59 -9.52 -12.51
N LEU A 76 6.07 -8.29 -12.46
CA LEU A 76 6.54 -7.22 -13.33
C LEU A 76 8.03 -6.95 -13.13
N GLY A 77 8.48 -6.82 -11.88
CA GLY A 77 9.89 -6.63 -11.55
C GLY A 77 10.80 -7.79 -11.98
N ALA A 78 10.29 -9.02 -12.04
CA ALA A 78 11.04 -10.17 -12.56
C ALA A 78 11.19 -10.18 -14.09
N THR A 79 10.40 -9.37 -14.80
CA THR A 79 10.41 -9.26 -16.28
C THR A 79 11.08 -7.98 -16.80
N LEU A 80 11.44 -7.06 -15.91
CA LEU A 80 12.15 -5.80 -16.21
C LEU A 80 13.66 -5.99 -16.06
#